data_AF-A0A7J7MJ91-F1
#
_entry.id   AF-A0A7J7MJ91-F1
#
_cell.length_a   1.000
_cell.length_b   1.000
_cell.length_c   1.000
_cell.angle_alpha   90.00
_cell.angle_beta   90.00
_cell.angle_gamma   90.00
#
_symmetry.space_group_name_H-M   'P 1'
#
loop_
_entity.id
_entity.type
_entity.pdbx_description
1 polymer ?
#
loop_
_entity_poly.entity_id
_entity_poly.type
_entity_poly.pdbx_seq_one_letter_code
_entity_poly.pdbx_strand_id
1 'polypeptide(L)'
;MFRKYGFHLVLAGNHYYISDQRKHAIRAYRSALSVYKGNAWNYINDHVHFHIGKGYVFLGLFDVAIKHMLEVLACSHQFIATQELFLKDFFQIVQKLGRIFEVFRLQLSVVYMSSLKVIFEDQQTYASFAAVNVKESLWHSLEEDMVPSMPTMRTNWLESHPKDTKKHKTFCSRISDKSEYRSPKST
;
A
#
# COMPACT_ATOMS: atom_id res chain seq x y z
N MET A 1 -14.28 -13.63 23.76
CA MET A 1 -13.89 -12.69 24.84
C MET A 1 -12.48 -12.12 24.67
N PHE A 2 -11.44 -12.93 24.37
CA PHE A 2 -10.04 -12.48 24.28
C PHE A 2 -9.76 -11.36 23.26
N ARG A 3 -10.41 -11.37 22.09
CA ARG A 3 -10.22 -10.32 21.08
C ARG A 3 -10.63 -8.92 21.56
N LYS A 4 -11.79 -8.80 22.22
CA LYS A 4 -12.26 -7.52 22.78
C LYS A 4 -11.30 -7.01 23.86
N TYR A 5 -10.85 -7.91 24.73
CA TYR A 5 -9.84 -7.61 25.76
C TYR A 5 -8.51 -7.13 25.14
N GLY A 6 -7.97 -7.86 24.16
CA GLY A 6 -6.76 -7.46 23.44
C GLY A 6 -6.88 -6.08 22.79
N PHE A 7 -8.04 -5.78 22.18
CA PHE A 7 -8.29 -4.47 21.58
C PHE A 7 -8.30 -3.35 22.63
N HIS A 8 -8.91 -3.57 23.79
CA HIS A 8 -8.86 -2.61 24.90
C HIS A 8 -7.44 -2.39 25.43
N LEU A 9 -6.57 -3.41 25.44
CA LEU A 9 -5.16 -3.25 25.80
C LEU A 9 -4.41 -2.37 24.79
N VAL A 10 -4.68 -2.52 23.49
CA VAL A 10 -4.09 -1.69 22.44
C VAL A 10 -4.54 -0.23 22.59
N LEU A 11 -5.84 0.01 22.81
CA LEU A 11 -6.38 1.35 23.07
C LEU A 11 -5.77 1.98 24.33
N ALA A 12 -5.67 1.22 25.43
CA ALA A 12 -5.03 1.69 26.65
C ALA A 12 -3.56 2.05 26.41
N GLY A 13 -2.83 1.24 25.63
CA GLY A 13 -1.47 1.54 25.20
C GLY A 13 -1.37 2.89 24.49
N ASN A 14 -2.28 3.17 23.57
CA ASN A 14 -2.35 4.45 22.84
C ASN A 14 -2.65 5.62 23.79
N HIS A 15 -3.61 5.47 24.71
CA HIS A 15 -3.91 6.51 25.70
C HIS A 15 -2.68 6.83 26.56
N TYR A 16 -1.99 5.81 27.08
CA TYR A 16 -0.75 6.04 27.84
C TYR A 16 0.35 6.68 26.99
N TYR A 17 0.45 6.32 25.71
CA TYR A 17 1.42 6.93 24.80
C TYR A 17 1.16 8.42 24.59
N ILE A 18 -0.10 8.81 24.38
CA ILE A 18 -0.53 10.21 24.20
C ILE A 18 -0.32 11.00 25.50
N SER A 19 -0.52 10.39 26.66
CA SER A 19 -0.27 11.01 27.98
C SER A 19 1.21 11.00 28.42
N ASP A 20 2.13 10.70 27.50
CA ASP A 20 3.58 10.58 27.75
C ASP A 20 4.00 9.56 28.83
N GLN A 21 3.10 8.64 29.18
CA GLN A 21 3.35 7.54 30.11
C GLN A 21 3.97 6.33 29.40
N ARG A 22 5.17 6.53 28.82
CA ARG A 22 5.84 5.55 27.93
C ARG A 22 5.98 4.15 28.52
N LYS A 23 6.36 4.02 29.79
CA LYS A 23 6.51 2.72 30.47
C LYS A 23 5.18 1.98 30.57
N HIS A 24 4.09 2.70 30.87
CA HIS A 24 2.75 2.14 30.95
C HIS A 24 2.24 1.72 29.56
N ALA A 25 2.50 2.55 28.54
CA ALA A 25 2.18 2.22 27.15
C ALA A 25 2.84 0.91 26.71
N ILE A 26 4.15 0.77 26.93
CA ILE A 26 4.91 -0.45 26.60
C ILE A 26 4.31 -1.67 27.34
N ARG A 27 3.97 -1.53 28.62
CA ARG A 27 3.39 -2.63 29.40
C ARG A 27 2.03 -3.07 28.85
N ALA A 28 1.16 -2.13 28.50
CA ALA A 28 -0.14 -2.41 27.89
C ALA A 28 0.00 -3.11 26.53
N TYR A 29 0.88 -2.59 25.67
CA TYR A 29 1.16 -3.17 24.36
C TYR A 29 1.78 -4.57 24.44
N ARG A 30 2.74 -4.81 25.35
CA ARG A 30 3.29 -6.17 25.58
C ARG A 30 2.23 -7.15 26.06
N SER A 31 1.31 -6.69 26.89
CA SER A 31 0.16 -7.50 27.33
C SER A 31 -0.73 -7.84 26.12
N ALA A 32 -0.97 -6.88 25.22
CA ALA A 32 -1.71 -7.13 23.98
C ALA A 32 -1.04 -8.18 23.08
N LEU A 33 0.30 -8.13 22.91
CA LEU A 33 1.03 -9.15 22.14
C LEU A 33 0.83 -10.57 22.67
N SER A 34 0.77 -10.73 24.00
CA SER A 34 0.53 -12.05 24.60
C SER A 34 -0.85 -12.62 24.23
N VAL A 35 -1.86 -11.74 24.10
CA VAL A 35 -3.21 -12.10 23.66
C VAL A 35 -3.26 -12.39 22.15
N TYR A 36 -2.44 -11.68 21.37
CA TYR A 36 -2.36 -11.83 19.91
C TYR A 36 -1.30 -12.85 19.44
N LYS A 37 -0.74 -13.65 20.35
CA LYS A 37 0.25 -14.66 19.97
C LYS A 37 -0.40 -15.78 19.15
N GLY A 38 0.19 -16.10 18.00
CA GLY A 38 -0.22 -17.24 17.16
C GLY A 38 -1.51 -17.03 16.37
N ASN A 39 -1.95 -15.78 16.20
CA ASN A 39 -3.12 -15.45 15.39
C ASN A 39 -2.79 -14.46 14.28
N ALA A 40 -3.63 -14.43 13.23
CA ALA A 40 -3.38 -13.72 11.98
C ALA A 40 -3.71 -12.20 12.02
N TRP A 41 -3.60 -11.56 13.18
CA TRP A 41 -3.93 -10.14 13.36
C TRP A 41 -2.78 -9.22 12.95
N ASN A 42 -2.31 -9.37 11.71
CA ASN A 42 -1.07 -8.75 11.23
C ASN A 42 -1.07 -7.22 11.42
N TYR A 43 -2.14 -6.50 11.04
CA TYR A 43 -2.23 -5.05 11.24
C TYR A 43 -2.11 -4.62 12.72
N ILE A 44 -2.70 -5.40 13.64
CA ILE A 44 -2.61 -5.10 15.07
C ILE A 44 -1.20 -5.41 15.57
N ASN A 45 -0.64 -6.55 15.15
CA ASN A 45 0.72 -6.94 15.51
C ASN A 45 1.73 -5.90 15.04
N ASP A 46 1.64 -5.43 13.79
CA ASP A 46 2.48 -4.36 13.24
C ASP A 46 2.40 -3.09 14.08
N HIS A 47 1.17 -2.62 14.37
CA HIS A 47 0.95 -1.43 15.19
C HIS A 47 1.59 -1.58 16.58
N VAL A 48 1.34 -2.70 17.25
CA VAL A 48 1.83 -2.96 18.61
C VAL A 48 3.35 -3.11 18.64
N HIS A 49 3.94 -3.87 17.72
CA HIS A 49 5.39 -4.03 17.62
C HIS A 49 6.08 -2.71 17.31
N PHE A 50 5.54 -1.93 16.36
CA PHE A 50 6.09 -0.62 16.00
C PHE A 50 6.10 0.33 17.21
N HIS A 51 4.98 0.45 17.93
CA HIS A 51 4.91 1.35 19.10
C HIS A 51 5.77 0.87 20.28
N ILE A 52 5.90 -0.44 20.49
CA ILE A 52 6.85 -0.98 21.48
C ILE A 52 8.29 -0.64 21.08
N GLY A 53 8.65 -0.82 19.81
CA GLY A 53 9.96 -0.47 19.27
C GLY A 53 10.29 1.00 19.52
N LYS A 54 9.40 1.91 19.14
CA LYS A 54 9.53 3.36 19.40
C LYS A 54 9.64 3.67 20.89
N GLY A 55 8.85 2.99 21.72
CA GLY A 55 8.92 3.12 23.17
C GLY A 55 10.28 2.73 23.75
N TYR A 56 10.88 1.63 23.27
CA TYR A 56 12.21 1.22 23.72
C TYR A 56 13.33 2.14 23.21
N VAL A 57 13.21 2.67 22.00
CA VAL A 57 14.11 3.72 21.50
C VAL A 57 14.09 4.94 22.43
N PHE A 58 12.91 5.37 22.86
CA PHE A 58 12.77 6.48 23.79
C PHE A 58 13.44 6.19 25.15
N LEU A 59 13.44 4.94 25.59
CA LEU A 59 14.12 4.51 26.82
C LEU A 59 15.62 4.22 26.64
N GLY A 60 16.18 4.44 25.44
CA GLY A 60 17.59 4.15 25.13
C GLY A 60 17.93 2.66 24.97
N LEU A 61 16.92 1.79 24.91
CA LEU A 61 17.08 0.33 24.82
C LEU A 61 17.04 -0.14 23.36
N PHE A 62 18.02 0.29 22.57
CA PHE A 62 18.07 0.04 21.12
C PHE A 62 18.13 -1.46 20.76
N ASP A 63 18.86 -2.27 21.53
CA ASP A 63 18.98 -3.73 21.33
C ASP A 63 17.63 -4.45 21.45
N VAL A 64 16.73 -3.94 22.28
CA VAL A 64 15.39 -4.51 22.44
C VAL A 64 14.44 -3.92 21.39
N ALA A 65 14.58 -2.63 21.10
CA ALA A 65 13.77 -1.95 20.10
C ALA A 65 13.91 -2.60 18.72
N ILE A 66 15.14 -2.90 18.28
CA ILE A 66 15.39 -3.45 16.95
C ILE A 66 14.69 -4.79 16.73
N LYS A 67 14.62 -5.63 17.77
CA LYS A 67 13.89 -6.91 17.72
C LYS A 67 12.42 -6.71 17.40
N HIS A 68 11.79 -5.71 17.99
CA HIS A 68 10.40 -5.38 17.70
C HIS A 68 10.24 -4.76 16.30
N MET A 69 11.17 -3.93 15.86
CA MET A 69 11.13 -3.33 14.52
C MET A 69 11.25 -4.37 13.41
N LEU A 70 12.07 -5.41 13.60
CA LEU A 70 12.22 -6.50 12.63
C LEU A 70 10.91 -7.25 12.36
N GLU A 71 10.10 -7.47 13.39
CA GLU A 71 8.80 -8.15 13.23
C GLU A 71 7.87 -7.37 12.28
N VAL A 72 8.02 -6.04 12.25
CA VAL A 72 7.19 -5.15 11.42
C VAL A 72 7.72 -5.05 9.99
N LEU A 73 8.96 -5.45 9.70
CA LEU A 73 9.50 -5.38 8.33
C LEU A 73 8.83 -6.39 7.37
N ALA A 74 8.19 -7.43 7.90
CA ALA A 74 7.36 -8.36 7.12
C ALA A 74 5.93 -7.82 6.86
N CYS A 75 5.83 -6.56 6.44
CA CYS A 75 4.57 -5.81 6.31
C CYS A 75 4.06 -5.66 4.87
N SER A 76 4.24 -6.68 4.01
CA SER A 76 3.80 -6.65 2.59
C SER A 76 2.30 -6.36 2.42
N HIS A 77 1.50 -6.60 3.45
CA HIS A 77 0.06 -6.34 3.51
C HIS A 77 -0.29 -4.88 3.86
N GLN A 78 0.68 -4.07 4.27
CA GLN A 78 0.51 -2.64 4.56
C GLN A 78 0.65 -1.79 3.29
N PHE A 79 0.14 -0.56 3.34
CA PHE A 79 0.37 0.43 2.29
C PHE A 79 1.85 0.81 2.18
N ILE A 80 2.29 1.17 0.96
CA ILE A 80 3.68 1.54 0.66
C ILE A 80 4.20 2.61 1.61
N ALA A 81 3.41 3.66 1.90
CA ALA A 81 3.81 4.73 2.82
C ALA A 81 4.11 4.21 4.25
N THR A 82 3.34 3.22 4.73
CA THR A 82 3.56 2.60 6.03
C THR A 82 4.79 1.70 6.02
N GLN A 83 5.01 0.94 4.95
CA GLN A 83 6.22 0.12 4.78
C GLN A 83 7.48 0.99 4.78
N GLU A 84 7.45 2.10 4.05
CA GLU A 84 8.54 3.07 3.99
C GLU A 84 8.82 3.70 5.36
N LEU A 85 7.77 4.07 6.10
CA LEU A 85 7.89 4.57 7.47
C LEU A 85 8.60 3.55 8.38
N PHE A 86 8.16 2.29 8.36
CA PHE A 86 8.75 1.24 9.20
C PHE A 86 10.21 0.99 8.85
N LEU A 87 10.53 0.94 7.56
CA LEU A 87 11.88 0.74 7.07
C LEU A 87 12.80 1.90 7.44
N LYS A 88 12.33 3.14 7.27
CA LYS A 88 13.06 4.36 7.66
C LYS A 88 13.39 4.37 9.15
N ASP A 89 12.40 4.10 10.00
CA ASP A 89 12.59 4.09 11.45
C ASP A 89 13.53 2.96 11.88
N PHE A 90 13.46 1.79 11.23
CA PHE A 90 14.40 0.70 11.45
C PHE A 90 15.85 1.12 11.15
N PHE A 91 16.11 1.72 9.99
CA PHE A 91 17.46 2.16 9.64
C PHE A 91 18.00 3.23 10.59
N GLN A 92 17.16 4.17 11.04
CA GLN A 92 17.56 5.16 12.05
C GLN A 92 18.00 4.50 13.37
N ILE A 93 17.33 3.43 13.78
CA ILE A 93 17.67 2.68 14.99
C ILE A 93 19.00 1.93 14.81
N VAL A 94 19.19 1.27 13.67
CA VAL A 94 20.44 0.58 13.33
C VAL A 94 21.62 1.55 13.32
N GLN A 95 21.46 2.71 12.69
CA GLN A 95 22.50 3.74 12.63
C GLN A 95 22.91 4.21 14.03
N LYS A 96 21.93 4.40 14.93
CA LYS A 96 22.20 4.79 16.33
C LYS A 96 22.86 3.68 17.15
N LEU A 97 22.55 2.42 16.85
CA LEU A 97 23.15 1.28 17.54
C LEU A 97 24.63 1.11 17.19
N GLY A 98 25.04 1.54 15.99
CA GLY A 98 26.44 1.52 15.56
C GLY A 98 27.03 0.11 15.40
N ARG A 99 26.16 -0.91 15.24
CA ARG A 99 26.55 -2.32 15.11
C ARG A 99 26.01 -2.89 13.81
N ILE A 100 26.74 -3.87 13.27
CA ILE A 100 26.27 -4.70 12.17
C ILE A 100 25.19 -5.60 12.74
N PHE A 101 23.98 -5.54 12.16
CA PHE A 101 22.86 -6.37 12.58
C PHE A 101 22.46 -7.28 11.43
N GLU A 102 22.52 -8.60 11.66
CA GLU A 102 22.12 -9.56 10.65
C GLU A 102 20.59 -9.63 10.55
N VAL A 103 20.07 -9.26 9.38
CA VAL A 103 18.63 -9.17 9.14
C VAL A 103 18.11 -10.51 8.63
N PHE A 104 18.15 -11.53 9.46
CA PHE A 104 17.77 -12.91 9.09
C PHE A 104 16.27 -13.12 8.82
N ARG A 105 15.42 -12.13 9.13
CA ARG A 105 13.95 -12.27 9.10
C ARG A 105 13.25 -11.43 8.05
N LEU A 106 13.97 -10.71 7.20
CA LEU A 106 13.30 -10.01 6.10
C LEU A 106 12.77 -11.06 5.13
N GLN A 107 11.44 -11.15 5.02
CA GLN A 107 10.75 -11.96 4.02
C GLN A 107 10.90 -11.25 2.67
N LEU A 108 12.13 -11.22 2.14
CA LEU A 108 12.37 -10.76 0.77
C LEU A 108 11.64 -11.72 -0.15
N SER A 109 10.86 -11.17 -1.07
CA SER A 109 10.22 -11.95 -2.13
C SER A 109 11.30 -12.75 -2.86
N VAL A 110 11.23 -14.08 -2.75
CA VAL A 110 12.13 -14.96 -3.49
C VAL A 110 11.67 -14.92 -4.95
N VAL A 111 12.40 -14.17 -5.78
CA VAL A 111 12.16 -14.15 -7.22
C VAL A 111 12.74 -15.43 -7.79
N TYR A 112 11.88 -16.35 -8.21
CA TYR A 112 12.30 -17.53 -8.96
C TYR A 112 12.66 -17.09 -10.37
N MET A 113 13.96 -17.03 -10.65
CA MET A 113 14.46 -16.62 -11.98
C MET A 113 13.92 -17.53 -13.10
N SER A 114 13.66 -18.80 -12.80
CA SER A 114 13.05 -19.76 -13.73
C SER A 114 11.57 -19.48 -14.04
N SER A 115 10.85 -18.71 -13.23
CA SER A 115 9.46 -18.32 -13.48
C SER A 115 9.32 -16.95 -14.16
N LEU A 116 10.43 -16.21 -14.32
CA LEU A 116 10.40 -14.92 -15.01
C LEU A 116 10.12 -15.16 -16.49
N LYS A 117 9.01 -14.62 -16.98
CA LYS A 117 8.69 -14.56 -18.40
C LYS A 117 8.79 -13.10 -18.84
N VAL A 118 9.60 -12.85 -19.87
CA VAL A 118 9.61 -11.56 -20.56
C VAL A 118 8.39 -11.53 -21.46
N ILE A 119 7.40 -10.73 -21.11
CA ILE A 119 6.28 -10.41 -21.99
C ILE A 119 6.73 -9.19 -22.79
N PHE A 120 7.13 -9.42 -24.04
CA PHE A 120 7.42 -8.34 -24.97
C PHE A 120 6.12 -8.04 -25.72
N GLU A 121 5.46 -6.93 -25.37
CA GLU A 121 4.35 -6.40 -26.17
C GLU A 121 4.93 -5.63 -27.35
N ASP A 122 5.07 -6.30 -28.50
CA ASP A 122 4.95 -5.60 -29.77
C ASP A 122 3.48 -5.14 -29.87
N GLN A 123 3.21 -3.95 -30.40
CA GLN A 123 1.86 -3.32 -30.41
C GLN A 123 0.79 -4.08 -31.23
N GLN A 124 0.96 -5.38 -31.50
CA GLN A 124 -0.01 -6.29 -32.12
C GLN A 124 -1.14 -6.74 -31.16
N THR A 125 -1.28 -6.09 -30.00
CA THR A 125 -2.12 -6.50 -28.87
C THR A 125 -3.58 -6.07 -29.02
N TYR A 126 -4.32 -6.74 -29.90
CA TYR A 126 -5.77 -6.99 -29.71
C TYR A 126 -6.25 -8.36 -30.25
N ALA A 127 -5.35 -9.20 -30.75
CA ALA A 127 -5.73 -10.44 -31.42
C ALA A 127 -5.65 -11.67 -30.50
N SER A 128 -6.61 -12.59 -30.63
CA SER A 128 -6.66 -13.85 -29.88
C SER A 128 -5.45 -14.75 -30.19
N PHE A 129 -5.18 -15.76 -29.36
CA PHE A 129 -4.08 -16.73 -29.58
C PHE A 129 -4.11 -17.40 -30.97
N ALA A 130 -5.28 -17.54 -31.58
CA ALA A 130 -5.42 -18.07 -32.94
C ALA A 130 -4.84 -17.14 -34.01
N ALA A 131 -4.85 -15.82 -33.79
CA ALA A 131 -4.38 -14.83 -34.73
C ALA A 131 -2.84 -14.77 -34.82
N VAL A 132 -2.14 -15.18 -33.75
CA VAL A 132 -0.66 -15.23 -33.69
C VAL A 132 -0.08 -16.21 -34.72
N ASN A 133 -0.82 -17.27 -35.08
CA ASN A 133 -0.37 -18.28 -36.03
C ASN A 133 -0.77 -17.97 -37.49
N VAL A 134 -1.44 -16.85 -37.73
CA VAL A 134 -1.83 -16.44 -39.07
C VAL A 134 -0.61 -15.85 -39.77
N LYS A 135 -0.37 -16.27 -41.02
CA LYS A 135 0.75 -15.76 -41.82
C LYS A 135 0.58 -14.28 -42.10
N GLU A 136 1.64 -13.50 -41.93
CA GLU A 136 1.67 -12.04 -42.16
C GLU A 136 1.14 -11.62 -43.54
N SER A 137 1.41 -12.43 -44.57
CA SER A 137 0.92 -12.19 -45.93
C SER A 137 -0.61 -12.13 -46.02
N LEU A 138 -1.33 -12.83 -45.14
CA LEU A 138 -2.78 -12.80 -45.09
C LEU A 138 -3.28 -11.49 -44.48
N TRP A 139 -2.62 -11.01 -43.41
CA TRP A 139 -2.93 -9.71 -42.80
C TRP A 139 -2.67 -8.57 -43.77
N HIS A 140 -1.50 -8.58 -44.44
CA HIS A 140 -1.18 -7.60 -45.47
C HIS A 140 -2.21 -7.54 -46.60
N SER A 141 -2.69 -8.69 -47.09
CA SER A 141 -3.74 -8.72 -48.12
C SER A 141 -5.08 -8.14 -47.63
N LEU A 142 -5.44 -8.38 -46.36
CA LEU A 142 -6.67 -7.83 -45.79
C LEU A 142 -6.56 -6.33 -45.50
N GLU A 143 -5.36 -5.86 -45.12
CA GLU A 143 -5.08 -4.44 -44.90
C GLU A 143 -5.03 -3.66 -46.21
N GLU A 144 -4.44 -4.20 -47.28
CA GLU A 144 -4.42 -3.58 -48.61
C GLU A 144 -5.84 -3.27 -49.12
N ASP A 145 -6.80 -4.17 -48.88
CA ASP A 145 -8.20 -4.00 -49.27
C ASP A 145 -8.93 -2.93 -48.42
N MET A 146 -8.39 -2.57 -47.25
CA MET A 146 -8.94 -1.56 -46.36
C MET A 146 -8.32 -0.17 -46.53
N VAL A 147 -7.20 -0.04 -47.26
CA VAL A 147 -6.63 1.26 -47.60
C VAL A 147 -7.41 1.83 -48.79
N PRO A 148 -8.19 2.91 -48.61
CA PRO A 148 -8.91 3.50 -49.73
C PRO A 148 -7.90 3.97 -50.78
N SER A 149 -8.11 3.58 -52.05
CA SER A 149 -7.34 4.12 -53.18
C SER A 149 -7.56 5.63 -53.22
N MET A 150 -6.61 6.40 -52.69
CA MET A 150 -6.81 7.82 -52.43
C MET A 150 -7.16 8.60 -53.71
N PRO A 151 -8.15 9.52 -53.60
CA PRO A 151 -7.94 10.86 -54.08
C PRO A 151 -7.96 11.84 -52.89
N THR A 152 -6.89 12.62 -52.78
CA THR A 152 -6.80 13.94 -52.15
C THR A 152 -8.07 14.49 -51.50
N MET A 153 -8.26 14.27 -50.20
CA MET A 153 -8.69 15.27 -49.21
C MET A 153 -8.60 14.64 -47.81
N ARG A 154 -7.77 15.20 -46.93
CA ARG A 154 -7.75 14.80 -45.51
C ARG A 154 -9.07 15.18 -44.86
N THR A 155 -9.86 14.19 -44.52
CA THR A 155 -10.83 14.25 -43.41
C THR A 155 -10.94 12.86 -42.82
N ASN A 156 -10.23 12.61 -41.72
CA ASN A 156 -10.39 11.37 -40.96
C ASN A 156 -11.67 11.47 -40.13
N TRP A 157 -12.38 10.37 -39.90
CA TRP A 157 -13.68 10.30 -39.23
C TRP A 157 -13.72 11.00 -37.86
N LEU A 158 -12.56 11.12 -37.19
CA LEU A 158 -12.35 11.90 -35.96
C LEU A 158 -12.66 13.41 -36.09
N GLU A 159 -12.58 13.98 -37.29
CA GLU A 159 -12.80 15.41 -37.55
C GLU A 159 -14.26 15.73 -37.90
N SER A 160 -15.14 14.72 -37.97
CA SER A 160 -16.56 14.90 -38.32
C SER A 160 -17.47 15.27 -37.13
N HIS A 161 -16.91 15.57 -35.97
CA HIS A 161 -17.69 16.04 -34.81
C HIS A 161 -17.71 17.57 -34.75
N PRO A 162 -18.88 18.24 -34.84
CA PRO A 162 -18.97 19.67 -34.59
C PRO A 162 -18.61 19.96 -33.12
N LYS A 163 -17.68 20.88 -32.90
CA LYS A 163 -17.25 21.33 -31.57
C LYS A 163 -18.38 22.12 -30.89
N ASP A 164 -19.24 21.43 -30.14
CA ASP A 164 -20.16 22.08 -29.21
C ASP A 164 -19.47 22.33 -27.85
N THR A 165 -19.21 23.60 -27.59
CA THR A 165 -18.64 24.11 -26.35
C THR A 165 -19.69 24.18 -25.24
N LYS A 166 -19.77 23.20 -24.33
CA LYS A 166 -20.45 23.40 -23.03
C LYS A 166 -19.70 22.75 -21.87
N LYS A 167 -19.37 23.61 -20.89
CA LYS A 167 -18.73 23.34 -19.59
C LYS A 167 -19.44 22.19 -18.84
N HIS A 168 -18.73 21.11 -18.56
CA HIS A 168 -19.19 20.09 -17.62
C HIS A 168 -18.95 20.56 -16.17
N LYS A 169 -20.03 20.98 -15.49
CA LYS A 169 -20.10 20.99 -14.02
C LYS A 169 -20.29 19.56 -13.54
N THR A 170 -19.41 19.14 -12.64
CA THR A 170 -19.50 17.91 -11.84
C THR A 170 -20.73 17.90 -10.94
N PHE A 171 -21.54 16.85 -11.02
CA PHE A 171 -22.41 16.43 -9.92
C PHE A 171 -22.71 14.94 -10.01
N CYS A 172 -22.13 14.15 -9.10
CA CYS A 172 -22.66 12.86 -8.70
C CYS A 172 -22.58 12.76 -7.16
N SER A 173 -23.74 12.97 -6.54
CA SER A 173 -24.17 12.60 -5.18
C SER A 173 -23.92 11.11 -4.88
N ARG A 174 -23.81 10.54 -3.66
CA ARG A 174 -24.29 10.77 -2.27
C ARG A 174 -23.49 9.75 -1.40
N ILE A 175 -23.40 9.83 -0.07
CA ILE A 175 -24.36 9.30 0.92
C ILE A 175 -23.86 9.69 2.34
N SER A 176 -24.77 10.22 3.17
CA SER A 176 -24.96 10.18 4.65
C SER A 176 -23.75 10.21 5.61
N ASP A 177 -23.75 10.83 6.80
CA ASP A 177 -24.80 11.32 7.69
C ASP A 177 -24.15 12.20 8.80
N LYS A 178 -24.93 13.15 9.35
CA LYS A 178 -24.89 13.74 10.72
C LYS A 178 -23.57 14.21 11.37
N SER A 179 -23.50 15.52 11.64
CA SER A 179 -23.65 16.05 13.02
C SER A 179 -23.56 17.57 13.03
N GLU A 180 -24.62 18.20 13.52
CA GLU A 180 -24.79 19.64 13.65
C GLU A 180 -24.25 20.06 15.02
N TYR A 181 -23.06 20.67 15.06
CA TYR A 181 -22.57 21.37 16.25
C TYR A 181 -22.80 22.87 16.09
N ARG A 182 -23.77 23.36 16.85
CA ARG A 182 -24.10 24.77 17.02
C ARG A 182 -23.21 25.33 18.13
N SER A 183 -22.36 26.31 17.83
CA SER A 183 -21.68 27.13 18.84
C SER A 183 -22.40 28.47 19.04
N PRO A 184 -22.31 29.08 20.24
CA PRO A 184 -23.22 30.13 20.66
C PRO A 184 -22.79 31.53 20.21
N LYS A 185 -23.78 32.40 20.02
CA LYS A 185 -23.61 33.83 19.79
C LYS A 185 -23.14 34.51 21.08
N SER A 186 -22.06 35.28 20.98
CA SER A 186 -21.60 36.22 22.00
C SER A 186 -22.41 37.53 21.91
N THR A 187 -23.09 37.88 22.99
CA THR A 187 -23.30 39.29 23.40
C THR A 187 -22.09 39.77 24.18
#